data_AF-A0A2S6Z8B6-F1
#
_entry.id   AF-A0A2S6Z8B6-F1
#
_cell.length_a   1.000
_cell.length_b   1.000
_cell.length_c   1.000
_cell.angle_alpha   90.00
_cell.angle_beta   90.00
_cell.angle_gamma   90.00
#
_symmetry.space_group_name_H-M   'P 1'
#
loop_
_entity.id
_entity.type
_entity.pdbx_description
1 polymer ?
#
loop_
_entity_poly.entity_id
_entity_poly.type
_entity_poly.pdbx_seq_one_letter_code
_entity_poly.pdbx_strand_id
1 'polypeptide(L)'
;MSRAQSPTAKRSKSNTKRAASAKRAATPVKDKQPMRLVPSPTFDVDNPDFDRRHRSRVDDLPPRPPRKARTPTRCTVGYAFYDAEPGRPHSQRIPSVRLRGLWLEQLGFAVGCKLQITARAGELVVTVVER
;
A
#
# COMPACT_ATOMS: atom_id res chain seq x y z
N MET A 1 -50.63 -19.90 2.45
CA MET A 1 -50.32 -20.54 3.75
C MET A 1 -49.14 -21.46 3.54
N SER A 2 -48.31 -21.64 4.57
CA SER A 2 -47.10 -22.48 4.65
C SER A 2 -45.78 -21.79 4.31
N ARG A 3 -45.22 -21.26 5.39
CA ARG A 3 -43.96 -20.56 5.60
C ARG A 3 -42.88 -21.61 5.89
N ALA A 4 -41.92 -21.79 4.98
CA ALA A 4 -40.73 -22.60 5.25
C ALA A 4 -39.65 -21.70 5.88
N GLN A 5 -39.41 -21.87 7.18
CA GLN A 5 -38.34 -21.21 7.92
C GLN A 5 -37.02 -21.96 7.70
N SER A 6 -36.05 -21.33 7.05
CA SER A 6 -34.67 -21.84 7.00
C SER A 6 -33.88 -21.32 8.22
N PRO A 7 -33.09 -22.16 8.90
CA PRO A 7 -32.47 -21.81 10.17
C PRO A 7 -31.29 -20.85 9.97
N THR A 8 -31.38 -19.68 10.60
CA THR A 8 -30.31 -18.71 10.74
C THR A 8 -29.17 -19.30 11.59
N ALA A 9 -28.06 -19.68 10.95
CA ALA A 9 -26.81 -19.98 11.64
C ALA A 9 -26.16 -18.66 12.12
N LYS A 10 -26.56 -18.21 13.32
CA LYS A 10 -25.89 -17.10 14.02
C LYS A 10 -24.53 -17.59 14.51
N ARG A 11 -23.45 -17.14 13.87
CA ARG A 11 -22.07 -17.30 14.34
C ARG A 11 -21.97 -16.74 15.77
N SER A 12 -21.79 -17.63 16.74
CA SER A 12 -21.66 -17.26 18.15
C SER A 12 -20.37 -16.47 18.35
N LYS A 13 -20.47 -15.35 19.07
CA LYS A 13 -19.32 -14.61 19.59
C LYS A 13 -18.81 -15.39 20.81
N SER A 14 -17.61 -15.98 20.71
CA SER A 14 -16.94 -16.51 21.88
C SER A 14 -16.55 -15.35 22.81
N ASN A 15 -17.35 -15.17 23.85
CA ASN A 15 -17.06 -14.25 24.94
C ASN A 15 -16.01 -14.90 25.86
N THR A 16 -14.74 -14.78 25.49
CA THR A 16 -13.65 -15.17 26.40
C THR A 16 -13.41 -14.03 27.37
N LYS A 17 -14.10 -14.08 28.52
CA LYS A 17 -13.69 -13.42 29.76
C LYS A 17 -12.23 -13.82 30.04
N ARG A 18 -11.28 -12.94 29.72
CA ARG A 18 -9.89 -13.10 30.13
C ARG A 18 -9.73 -12.39 31.47
N ALA A 19 -9.41 -13.20 32.47
CA ALA A 19 -9.26 -12.84 33.87
C ALA A 19 -8.35 -11.63 34.06
N ALA A 20 -8.78 -10.73 34.95
CA ALA A 20 -7.92 -9.76 35.58
C ALA A 20 -6.81 -10.52 36.34
N SER A 21 -5.55 -10.29 35.97
CA SER A 21 -4.43 -10.74 36.78
C SER A 21 -3.28 -9.74 36.71
N ALA A 22 -2.88 -9.35 37.93
CA ALA A 22 -1.59 -8.82 38.35
C ALA A 22 -1.09 -7.51 37.72
N LYS A 23 -1.18 -6.44 38.52
CA LYS A 23 -0.28 -5.28 38.45
C LYS A 23 1.16 -5.81 38.39
N ARG A 24 1.86 -5.57 37.28
CA ARG A 24 3.31 -5.78 37.20
C ARG A 24 3.97 -4.77 38.15
N ALA A 25 4.53 -5.26 39.24
CA ALA A 25 5.49 -4.51 40.03
C ALA A 25 6.71 -4.22 39.15
N ALA A 26 7.05 -2.94 38.99
CA ALA A 26 8.25 -2.53 38.30
C ALA A 26 9.45 -2.88 39.19
N THR A 27 10.25 -3.86 38.77
CA THR A 27 11.60 -4.04 39.31
C THR A 27 12.46 -2.86 38.81
N PRO A 28 13.12 -2.09 39.69
CA PRO A 28 14.06 -1.07 39.25
C PRO A 28 15.29 -1.79 38.71
N VAL A 29 15.48 -1.74 37.39
CA VAL A 29 16.70 -2.20 36.73
C VAL A 29 17.83 -1.27 37.21
N LYS A 30 18.68 -1.80 38.09
CA LYS A 30 19.85 -1.10 38.63
C LYS A 30 21.03 -1.30 37.66
N ASP A 31 20.88 -0.86 36.41
CA ASP A 31 22.00 -0.85 35.46
C ASP A 31 22.77 0.46 35.64
N LYS A 32 23.91 0.37 36.31
CA LYS A 32 24.80 1.50 36.59
C LYS A 32 25.95 1.54 35.57
N GLN A 33 25.66 1.29 34.30
CA GLN A 33 26.61 1.62 33.23
C GLN A 33 26.31 3.03 32.72
N PRO A 34 27.28 3.96 32.77
CA PRO A 34 27.10 5.25 32.13
C PRO A 34 26.94 4.99 30.63
N MET A 35 25.80 5.41 30.09
CA MET A 35 25.52 5.39 28.66
C MET A 35 26.61 6.24 27.97
N ARG A 36 27.63 5.60 27.41
CA ARG A 36 28.73 6.30 26.75
C ARG A 36 28.18 6.81 25.42
N LEU A 37 27.71 8.06 25.42
CA LEU A 37 27.29 8.76 24.21
C LEU A 37 28.47 8.73 23.23
N VAL A 38 28.31 7.95 22.16
CA VAL A 38 29.20 8.08 21.00
C VAL A 38 28.94 9.47 20.45
N PRO A 39 29.96 10.32 20.28
CA PRO A 39 29.77 11.63 19.67
C PRO A 39 29.07 11.44 18.33
N SER A 40 28.04 12.24 18.07
CA SER A 40 27.45 12.30 16.73
C SER A 40 28.59 12.53 15.73
N PRO A 41 28.64 11.77 14.62
CA PRO A 41 29.68 11.98 13.62
C PRO A 41 29.68 13.45 13.22
N THR A 42 30.83 14.10 13.33
CA THR A 42 30.99 15.48 12.86
C THR A 42 30.81 15.44 11.34
N PHE A 43 29.68 15.98 10.88
CA PHE A 43 29.49 16.23 9.45
C PHE A 43 30.40 17.39 9.09
N ASP A 44 31.55 17.06 8.52
CA ASP A 44 32.45 18.06 7.96
C ASP A 44 31.84 18.57 6.65
N VAL A 45 31.04 19.63 6.76
CA VAL A 45 30.32 20.26 5.64
C VAL A 45 31.30 20.87 4.64
N ASP A 46 32.49 21.25 5.11
CA ASP A 46 33.52 21.89 4.31
C ASP A 46 34.47 20.90 3.64
N ASN A 47 34.30 19.59 3.85
CA ASN A 47 35.10 18.58 3.17
C ASN A 47 34.59 18.32 1.75
N PRO A 48 35.28 18.80 0.69
CA PRO A 48 34.88 18.58 -0.70
C PRO A 48 34.97 17.10 -1.12
N ASP A 49 35.66 16.25 -0.35
CA ASP A 49 35.74 14.81 -0.57
C ASP A 49 34.56 14.03 0.05
N PHE A 50 33.68 14.67 0.84
CA PHE A 50 32.55 14.00 1.48
C PHE A 50 31.60 13.35 0.47
N ASP A 51 31.37 14.04 -0.65
CA ASP A 51 30.47 13.61 -1.73
C ASP A 51 31.18 12.77 -2.81
N ARG A 52 32.51 12.56 -2.68
CA ARG A 52 33.31 11.76 -3.63
C ARG A 52 33.27 10.27 -3.35
N ARG A 53 32.48 9.80 -2.38
CA ARG A 53 32.25 8.35 -2.17
C ARG A 53 31.54 7.77 -3.39
N HIS A 54 32.33 7.27 -4.34
CA HIS A 54 31.96 6.32 -5.40
C HIS A 54 30.48 6.39 -5.83
N ARG A 55 30.07 7.51 -6.43
CA ARG A 55 28.91 7.46 -7.31
C ARG A 55 29.40 6.70 -8.53
N SER A 56 29.18 5.37 -8.57
CA SER A 56 29.45 4.57 -9.76
C SER A 56 28.85 5.32 -10.94
N ARG A 57 29.68 5.58 -11.96
CA ARG A 57 29.24 6.30 -13.15
C ARG A 57 28.01 5.55 -13.67
N VAL A 58 26.91 6.25 -13.92
CA VAL A 58 25.63 5.62 -14.32
C VAL A 58 25.84 4.72 -15.56
N ASP A 59 26.87 5.04 -16.35
CA ASP A 59 27.33 4.33 -17.53
C ASP A 59 27.94 2.92 -17.26
N ASP A 60 28.38 2.64 -16.02
CA ASP A 60 28.96 1.33 -15.65
C ASP A 60 27.92 0.33 -15.11
N LEU A 61 26.64 0.72 -15.07
CA LEU A 61 25.55 -0.18 -14.66
C LEU A 61 25.14 -1.07 -15.84
N PRO A 62 25.02 -2.40 -15.67
CA PRO A 62 24.52 -3.26 -16.72
C PRO A 62 23.12 -2.80 -17.16
N PRO A 63 22.80 -2.82 -18.47
CA PRO A 63 21.51 -2.39 -18.96
C PRO A 63 20.41 -3.18 -18.27
N ARG A 64 19.42 -2.46 -17.73
CA ARG A 64 18.30 -3.09 -17.05
C ARG A 64 17.61 -4.05 -18.02
N PRO A 65 17.35 -5.31 -17.64
CA PRO A 65 16.66 -6.25 -18.51
C PRO A 65 15.32 -5.68 -18.97
N PRO A 66 14.90 -5.96 -20.21
CA PRO A 66 13.66 -5.42 -20.76
C PRO A 66 12.49 -5.77 -19.86
N ARG A 67 11.63 -4.79 -19.62
CA ARG A 67 10.43 -4.97 -18.78
C ARG A 67 9.53 -6.00 -19.47
N LYS A 68 9.28 -7.12 -18.79
CA LYS A 68 8.34 -8.13 -19.27
C LYS A 68 6.91 -7.66 -19.00
N ALA A 69 6.06 -7.70 -20.01
CA ALA A 69 4.63 -7.57 -19.81
C ALA A 69 4.14 -8.77 -18.99
N ARG A 70 3.57 -8.50 -17.82
CA ARG A 70 2.95 -9.51 -16.97
C ARG A 70 1.53 -9.05 -16.67
N THR A 71 0.56 -9.80 -17.18
CA THR A 71 -0.86 -9.58 -16.87
C THR A 71 -1.11 -9.97 -15.41
N PRO A 72 -1.56 -9.04 -14.55
CA PRO A 72 -1.90 -9.36 -13.18
C PRO A 72 -3.19 -10.19 -13.16
N THR A 73 -3.17 -11.34 -12.49
CA THR A 73 -4.35 -12.22 -12.36
C THR A 73 -5.36 -11.69 -11.33
N ARG A 74 -4.89 -10.92 -10.32
CA ARG A 74 -5.72 -10.37 -9.24
C ARG A 74 -5.20 -8.98 -8.86
N CYS A 75 -6.10 -8.06 -8.57
CA CYS A 75 -5.76 -6.74 -8.02
C CYS A 75 -6.54 -6.49 -6.73
N THR A 76 -5.88 -5.83 -5.77
CA THR A 76 -6.54 -5.39 -4.52
C THR A 76 -7.05 -3.98 -4.72
N VAL A 77 -8.30 -3.75 -4.33
CA VAL A 77 -8.92 -2.41 -4.35
C VAL A 77 -8.24 -1.55 -3.28
N GLY A 78 -7.65 -0.44 -3.72
CA GLY A 78 -7.08 0.58 -2.84
C GLY A 78 -8.11 1.64 -2.47
N TYR A 79 -7.64 2.74 -1.90
CA TYR A 79 -8.45 3.92 -1.61
C TYR A 79 -7.85 5.16 -2.27
N ALA A 80 -8.72 6.03 -2.76
CA ALA A 80 -8.41 7.40 -3.18
C ALA A 80 -9.24 8.37 -2.33
N PHE A 81 -8.90 9.65 -2.38
CA PHE A 81 -9.61 10.70 -1.67
C PHE A 81 -10.10 11.74 -2.67
N TYR A 82 -11.31 12.25 -2.49
CA TYR A 82 -11.63 13.58 -3.03
C TYR A 82 -11.07 14.64 -2.09
N ASP A 83 -10.68 15.77 -2.68
CA ASP A 83 -10.34 16.95 -1.92
C ASP A 83 -11.54 17.35 -1.06
N ALA A 84 -11.27 17.67 0.20
CA ALA A 84 -12.32 18.11 1.11
C ALA A 84 -12.74 19.53 0.70
N GLU A 85 -14.03 19.74 0.46
CA GLU A 85 -14.62 21.07 0.34
C GLU A 85 -14.19 21.95 1.53
N PRO A 86 -13.90 23.26 1.33
CA PRO A 86 -13.56 24.17 2.41
C PRO A 86 -14.61 24.10 3.52
N GLY A 87 -14.23 23.62 4.71
CA GLY A 87 -15.13 23.47 5.86
C GLY A 87 -15.56 22.03 6.18
N ARG A 88 -15.19 21.02 5.38
CA ARG A 88 -15.36 19.61 5.78
C ARG A 88 -14.08 19.08 6.46
N PRO A 89 -14.17 18.52 7.69
CA PRO A 89 -13.00 18.08 8.45
C PRO A 89 -12.29 16.83 7.91
N HIS A 90 -12.86 16.12 6.93
CA HIS A 90 -12.27 14.87 6.43
C HIS A 90 -12.51 14.68 4.93
N SER A 91 -11.44 14.36 4.20
CA SER A 91 -11.48 13.87 2.82
C SER A 91 -12.17 12.49 2.77
N GLN A 92 -13.13 12.32 1.86
CA GLN A 92 -13.88 11.07 1.71
C GLN A 92 -13.01 9.98 1.06
N ARG A 93 -12.90 8.80 1.70
CA ARG A 93 -12.24 7.62 1.13
C ARG A 93 -13.14 6.93 0.11
N ILE A 94 -12.60 6.65 -1.07
CA ILE A 94 -13.31 6.08 -2.20
C ILE A 94 -12.53 4.88 -2.72
N PRO A 95 -13.19 3.75 -3.07
CA PRO A 95 -12.50 2.60 -3.65
C PRO A 95 -11.82 2.98 -4.98
N SER A 96 -10.58 2.56 -5.16
CA SER A 96 -9.83 2.79 -6.40
C SER A 96 -9.16 1.51 -6.91
N VAL A 97 -9.19 1.32 -8.23
CA VAL A 97 -8.51 0.24 -8.93
C VAL A 97 -7.51 0.85 -9.89
N ARG A 98 -6.24 0.40 -9.83
CA ARG A 98 -5.17 0.88 -10.71
C ARG A 98 -4.66 -0.25 -11.59
N LEU A 99 -4.97 -0.17 -12.88
CA LEU A 99 -4.40 -1.02 -13.92
C LEU A 99 -3.20 -0.30 -14.55
N ARG A 100 -2.02 -0.92 -14.57
CA ARG A 100 -0.81 -0.35 -15.18
C ARG A 100 0.12 -1.42 -15.72
N GLY A 101 0.90 -1.06 -16.73
CA GLY A 101 2.02 -1.85 -17.24
C GLY A 101 1.83 -2.28 -18.70
N LEU A 102 2.92 -2.80 -19.27
CA LEU A 102 3.03 -3.18 -20.68
C LEU A 102 2.02 -4.26 -21.13
N TRP A 103 1.41 -4.99 -20.20
CA TRP A 103 0.36 -5.96 -20.53
C TRP A 103 -0.92 -5.28 -21.04
N LEU A 104 -1.19 -4.03 -20.65
CA LEU A 104 -2.31 -3.25 -21.20
C LEU A 104 -2.06 -2.90 -22.67
N GLU A 105 -0.83 -2.50 -23.01
CA GLU A 105 -0.43 -2.23 -24.40
C GLU A 105 -0.56 -3.47 -25.28
N GLN A 106 -0.19 -4.64 -24.75
CA GLN A 106 -0.39 -5.93 -25.44
C GLN A 106 -1.86 -6.27 -25.72
N LEU A 107 -2.77 -5.82 -24.85
CA LEU A 107 -4.22 -5.95 -25.06
C LEU A 107 -4.79 -4.85 -25.96
N GLY A 108 -3.96 -3.92 -26.45
CA GLY A 108 -4.37 -2.84 -27.34
C GLY A 108 -4.84 -1.56 -26.64
N PHE A 109 -4.63 -1.44 -25.33
CA PHE A 109 -4.84 -0.19 -24.59
C PHE A 109 -3.61 0.70 -24.78
N ALA A 110 -3.73 1.71 -25.63
CA ALA A 110 -2.70 2.72 -25.83
C ALA A 110 -3.11 4.06 -25.21
N VAL A 111 -2.14 4.95 -25.04
CA VAL A 111 -2.40 6.34 -24.63
C VAL A 111 -3.23 7.01 -25.71
N GLY A 112 -4.34 7.65 -25.33
CA GLY A 112 -5.26 8.31 -26.26
C GLY A 112 -6.46 7.46 -26.69
N CYS A 113 -6.43 6.14 -26.46
CA CYS A 113 -7.58 5.28 -26.75
C CYS A 113 -8.81 5.65 -25.91
N LYS A 114 -9.99 5.60 -26.52
CA LYS A 114 -11.27 5.71 -25.79
C LYS A 114 -11.69 4.35 -25.26
N LEU A 115 -12.11 4.32 -24.00
CA LEU A 115 -12.52 3.10 -23.30
C LEU A 115 -14.02 3.12 -23.03
N GLN A 116 -14.67 1.97 -23.24
CA GLN A 116 -16.02 1.71 -22.77
C GLN A 116 -15.92 0.93 -21.46
N ILE A 117 -16.57 1.46 -20.43
CA ILE A 117 -16.62 0.85 -19.11
C ILE A 117 -18.05 0.37 -18.89
N THR A 118 -18.22 -0.93 -18.71
CA THR A 118 -19.51 -1.54 -18.35
C THR A 118 -19.41 -2.11 -16.93
N ALA A 119 -20.22 -1.59 -16.03
CA ALA A 119 -20.29 -2.03 -14.64
C ALA A 119 -21.56 -2.88 -14.42
N ARG A 120 -21.39 -4.05 -13.80
CA ARG A 120 -22.47 -4.92 -13.33
C ARG A 120 -22.19 -5.31 -11.87
N ALA A 121 -23.15 -5.96 -11.22
CA ALA A 121 -22.99 -6.40 -9.84
C ALA A 121 -21.78 -7.34 -9.69
N GLY A 122 -20.68 -6.82 -9.13
CA GLY A 122 -19.43 -7.56 -8.92
C GLY A 122 -18.48 -7.61 -10.13
N GLU A 123 -18.83 -6.99 -11.26
CA GLU A 123 -18.04 -7.05 -12.50
C GLU A 123 -17.78 -5.66 -13.07
N LEU A 124 -16.54 -5.42 -13.48
CA LEU A 124 -16.11 -4.23 -14.19
C LEU A 124 -15.43 -4.66 -15.48
N VAL A 125 -16.10 -4.48 -16.60
CA VAL A 125 -15.57 -4.80 -17.92
C VAL A 125 -15.10 -3.52 -18.58
N VAL A 126 -13.84 -3.51 -19.03
CA VAL A 126 -13.22 -2.38 -19.72
C VAL A 126 -12.80 -2.84 -21.11
N THR A 127 -13.34 -2.18 -22.14
CA THR A 127 -13.04 -2.48 -23.55
C THR A 127 -12.52 -1.24 -24.26
N VAL A 128 -11.66 -1.43 -25.27
CA VAL A 128 -11.20 -0.35 -26.15
C VAL A 128 -12.22 -0.17 -27.27
N VAL A 129 -12.69 1.06 -27.49
CA VAL A 129 -13.70 1.37 -28.51
C VAL A 129 -13.07 2.00 -29.74
N GLU A 130 -12.15 2.96 -29.53
CA GLU A 130 -11.47 3.70 -30.58
C GLU A 130 -10.01 3.93 -30.19
N ARG A 131 -9.12 3.93 -31.18
CA ARG A 131 -7.69 4.21 -31.03
C ARG A 131 -7.36 5.60 -31.54
#